data_AF-A0A5W3F4S2-F1
#
_entry.id   AF-A0A5W3F4S2-F1
#
_cell.length_a   1.000
_cell.length_b   1.000
_cell.length_c   1.000
_cell.angle_alpha   90.00
_cell.angle_beta   90.00
_cell.angle_gamma   90.00
#
_symmetry.space_group_name_H-M   'P 1'
#
loop_
_entity.id
_entity.type
_entity.pdbx_description
1 polymer ?
#
loop_
_entity_poly.entity_id
_entity_poly.type
_entity_poly.pdbx_seq_one_letter_code
_entity_poly.pdbx_strand_id
1 'polypeptide(L)'
;MTTYASYLPESQIITLRKDFPAFTDPEKLDGFINPEQFGVFFHEWIHFLHNISTINGFSIFCTQNILWSNFRWAMDNQDVCLGSNDMDPAHIESNKNFLSYIRSNRSLHECKLPYYAKVNDLYFEDAIIHDMEVADGSVICTSLIKCTISHSENKYDLDLGVLEILESAAFMLECRCINAMNGSPQEAPFYPYHTIKGLAAKIAPSLNDEDIICCMLASLQSNNPPQVLFNLIHKCELLHSDCRYEHLVAEVKKQLSEQDRTISESLNQIIQMIPVDEPMGNFIKLTLNRISN
;
A
#
# COMPACT_ATOMS: atom_id res chain seq x y z
N MET A 1 18.60 -2.32 -10.72
CA MET A 1 18.51 -1.17 -9.80
C MET A 1 19.00 -1.60 -8.44
N THR A 2 20.01 -0.94 -7.89
CA THR A 2 20.39 -1.10 -6.48
C THR A 2 19.36 -0.35 -5.64
N THR A 3 18.59 -1.07 -4.80
CA THR A 3 17.63 -0.49 -3.85
C THR A 3 18.39 0.32 -2.81
N TYR A 4 18.22 1.65 -2.82
CA TYR A 4 18.92 2.58 -1.94
C TYR A 4 18.28 2.69 -0.55
N ALA A 5 16.97 2.43 -0.48
CA ALA A 5 16.20 2.32 0.73
C ALA A 5 15.18 1.19 0.59
N SER A 6 14.56 0.80 1.71
CA SER A 6 13.43 -0.11 1.73
C SER A 6 12.60 0.10 2.98
N TYR A 7 11.28 0.15 2.83
CA TYR A 7 10.35 0.08 3.94
C TYR A 7 9.93 -1.37 4.23
N LEU A 8 9.91 -1.73 5.52
CA LEU A 8 9.34 -2.98 6.04
C LEU A 8 8.01 -2.66 6.73
N PRO A 9 6.86 -2.84 6.04
CA PRO A 9 5.56 -2.43 6.56
C PRO A 9 5.14 -3.14 7.85
N GLU A 10 5.59 -4.37 8.07
CA GLU A 10 5.31 -5.17 9.27
C GLU A 10 5.99 -4.62 10.53
N SER A 11 7.16 -4.01 10.37
CA SER A 11 7.95 -3.47 11.48
C SER A 11 7.88 -1.94 11.55
N GLN A 12 7.28 -1.29 10.55
CA GLN A 12 7.29 0.16 10.35
C GLN A 12 8.73 0.73 10.30
N ILE A 13 9.66 -0.06 9.77
CA ILE A 13 11.08 0.30 9.71
C ILE A 13 11.41 0.77 8.30
N ILE A 14 11.93 1.98 8.20
CA ILE A 14 12.62 2.44 6.99
C ILE A 14 14.10 2.08 7.15
N THR A 15 14.60 1.25 6.24
CA THR A 15 16.02 0.91 6.17
C THR A 15 16.67 1.75 5.08
N LEU A 16 17.63 2.58 5.48
CA LEU A 16 18.48 3.33 4.57
C LEU A 16 19.82 2.62 4.46
N ARG A 17 20.37 2.48 3.25
CA ARG A 17 21.70 1.88 3.09
C ARG A 17 22.78 2.79 3.68
N LYS A 18 23.94 2.19 3.99
CA LYS A 18 25.08 2.83 4.66
C LYS A 18 25.65 4.05 3.92
N ASP A 19 25.36 4.18 2.63
CA ASP A 19 25.67 5.32 1.77
C ASP A 19 24.69 6.50 1.89
N PHE A 20 23.73 6.45 2.82
CA PHE A 20 22.96 7.61 3.29
C PHE A 20 23.65 8.28 4.48
N PRO A 21 24.40 9.38 4.28
CA PRO A 21 25.12 10.05 5.37
C PRO A 21 24.19 10.79 6.32
N ALA A 22 22.93 11.02 5.95
CA ALA A 22 21.97 11.75 6.77
C ALA A 22 21.82 11.22 8.20
N PHE A 23 22.06 9.91 8.39
CA PHE A 23 21.90 9.22 9.67
C PHE A 23 23.13 8.38 10.07
N THR A 24 24.31 8.64 9.50
CA THR A 24 25.52 7.86 9.82
C THR A 24 26.02 8.07 11.25
N ASP A 25 25.77 9.23 11.84
CA ASP A 25 26.05 9.54 13.25
C ASP A 25 24.75 9.98 13.95
N PRO A 26 24.15 9.14 14.82
CA PRO A 26 22.92 9.48 15.55
C PRO A 26 23.07 10.67 16.50
N GLU A 27 24.29 10.97 16.97
CA GLU A 27 24.55 12.12 17.85
C GLU A 27 24.81 13.40 17.04
N LYS A 28 25.11 13.26 15.75
CA LYS A 28 25.40 14.38 14.85
C LYS A 28 24.85 14.11 13.44
N LEU A 29 23.57 14.43 13.27
CA LEU A 29 22.88 14.28 11.99
C LEU A 29 23.47 15.24 10.93
N ASP A 30 24.10 14.69 9.90
CA ASP A 30 24.68 15.46 8.78
C ASP A 30 23.61 15.93 7.77
N GLY A 31 22.40 15.37 7.85
CA GLY A 31 21.28 15.70 6.96
C GLY A 31 21.44 15.16 5.54
N PHE A 32 20.43 15.41 4.69
CA PHE A 32 20.45 14.98 3.29
C PHE A 32 21.32 15.92 2.44
N ILE A 33 22.17 15.34 1.57
CA ILE A 33 23.13 16.13 0.77
C ILE A 33 22.44 16.87 -0.38
N ASN A 34 21.44 16.25 -0.98
CA ASN A 34 20.75 16.78 -2.15
C ASN A 34 19.26 16.41 -2.14
N PRO A 35 18.44 17.07 -2.97
CA PRO A 35 17.02 16.77 -3.10
C PRO A 35 16.72 15.30 -3.42
N GLU A 36 17.54 14.64 -4.24
CA GLU A 36 17.33 13.26 -4.67
C GLU A 36 17.46 12.28 -3.50
N GLN A 37 18.44 12.46 -2.61
CA GLN A 37 18.56 11.68 -1.39
C GLN A 37 17.36 11.89 -0.48
N PHE A 38 16.92 13.14 -0.31
CA PHE A 38 15.72 13.41 0.47
C PHE A 38 14.48 12.76 -0.17
N GLY A 39 14.37 12.80 -1.49
CA GLY A 39 13.29 12.19 -2.26
C GLY A 39 13.17 10.68 -2.02
N VAL A 40 14.28 9.95 -2.06
CA VAL A 40 14.28 8.51 -1.75
C VAL A 40 13.82 8.23 -0.32
N PHE A 41 14.26 9.01 0.67
CA PHE A 41 13.75 8.88 2.03
C PHE A 41 12.24 9.22 2.10
N PHE A 42 11.84 10.27 1.40
CA PHE A 42 10.45 10.73 1.35
C PHE A 42 9.54 9.66 0.72
N HIS A 43 9.97 8.94 -0.31
CA HIS A 43 9.25 7.80 -0.89
C HIS A 43 8.92 6.74 0.17
N GLU A 44 9.92 6.31 0.93
CA GLU A 44 9.71 5.33 2.01
C GLU A 44 8.87 5.91 3.16
N TRP A 45 8.99 7.20 3.43
CA TRP A 45 8.15 7.88 4.41
C TRP A 45 6.69 7.95 3.96
N ILE A 46 6.41 8.13 2.66
CA ILE A 46 5.07 8.04 2.10
C ILE A 46 4.51 6.61 2.29
N HIS A 47 5.29 5.57 2.06
CA HIS A 47 4.87 4.19 2.37
C HIS A 47 4.54 3.99 3.85
N PHE A 48 5.32 4.57 4.74
CA PHE A 48 5.00 4.62 6.17
C PHE A 48 3.66 5.30 6.43
N LEU A 49 3.43 6.48 5.85
CA LEU A 49 2.15 7.19 5.97
C LEU A 49 0.99 6.37 5.43
N HIS A 50 1.12 5.76 4.26
CA HIS A 50 0.09 4.87 3.71
C HIS A 50 -0.29 3.76 4.71
N ASN A 51 0.70 3.20 5.42
CA ASN A 51 0.46 2.12 6.38
C ASN A 51 -0.29 2.59 7.64
N ILE A 52 -0.13 3.84 8.08
CA ILE A 52 -0.70 4.34 9.35
C ILE A 52 -1.90 5.29 9.19
N SER A 53 -2.15 5.81 7.98
CA SER A 53 -3.15 6.86 7.73
C SER A 53 -4.24 6.46 6.73
N THR A 54 -4.28 5.18 6.34
CA THR A 54 -5.25 4.67 5.38
C THR A 54 -6.02 3.49 5.96
N ILE A 55 -7.24 3.31 5.47
CA ILE A 55 -8.05 2.13 5.77
C ILE A 55 -7.34 0.84 5.34
N ASN A 56 -6.72 0.83 4.16
CA ASN A 56 -5.95 -0.33 3.72
C ASN A 56 -4.83 -0.68 4.72
N GLY A 57 -4.07 0.33 5.16
CA GLY A 57 -3.05 0.18 6.20
C GLY A 57 -3.62 -0.32 7.54
N PHE A 58 -4.75 0.22 7.97
CA PHE A 58 -5.46 -0.22 9.17
C PHE A 58 -5.88 -1.69 9.10
N SER A 59 -6.41 -2.15 7.96
CA SER A 59 -6.81 -3.54 7.76
C SER A 59 -5.62 -4.50 7.83
N ILE A 60 -4.46 -4.10 7.30
CA ILE A 60 -3.24 -4.90 7.45
C ILE A 60 -2.74 -4.89 8.90
N PHE A 61 -2.76 -3.75 9.59
CA PHE A 61 -2.43 -3.66 11.01
C PHE A 61 -3.31 -4.60 11.85
N CYS A 62 -4.62 -4.62 11.61
CA CYS A 62 -5.53 -5.53 12.30
C CYS A 62 -5.16 -6.99 12.05
N THR A 63 -4.91 -7.34 10.78
CA THR A 63 -4.52 -8.69 10.37
C THR A 63 -3.22 -9.14 11.07
N GLN A 64 -2.23 -8.26 11.17
CA GLN A 64 -0.97 -8.55 11.85
C GLN A 64 -1.16 -8.81 13.35
N ASN A 65 -2.01 -8.01 14.02
CA ASN A 65 -2.31 -8.22 15.43
C ASN A 65 -3.02 -9.55 15.68
N ILE A 66 -3.92 -9.95 14.78
CA ILE A 66 -4.59 -11.25 14.85
C ILE A 66 -3.59 -12.40 14.69
N LEU A 67 -2.74 -12.34 13.66
CA LEU A 67 -1.68 -13.34 13.43
C LEU A 67 -0.74 -13.47 14.63
N TRP A 68 -0.31 -12.34 15.19
CA TRP A 68 0.53 -12.33 16.39
C TRP A 68 -0.19 -12.91 17.60
N SER A 69 -1.45 -12.52 17.82
CA SER A 69 -2.24 -13.05 18.93
C SER A 69 -2.41 -14.57 18.83
N ASN A 70 -2.64 -15.08 17.63
CA ASN A 70 -2.74 -16.52 17.40
C ASN A 70 -1.39 -17.21 17.65
N PHE A 71 -0.29 -16.60 17.22
CA PHE A 71 1.06 -17.14 17.42
C PHE A 71 1.44 -17.29 18.90
N ARG A 72 1.01 -16.39 19.79
CA ARG A 72 1.28 -16.50 21.23
C ARG A 72 0.79 -17.81 21.85
N TRP A 73 -0.31 -18.36 21.34
CA TRP A 73 -0.84 -19.65 21.80
C TRP A 73 0.01 -20.85 21.37
N ALA A 74 0.98 -20.65 20.48
CA ALA A 74 1.96 -21.66 20.07
C ALA A 74 3.25 -21.62 20.90
N MET A 75 3.32 -20.78 21.95
CA MET A 75 4.50 -20.64 22.81
C MET A 75 4.28 -21.39 24.13
N ASP A 76 5.33 -22.03 24.64
CA ASP A 76 5.32 -22.62 25.98
C ASP A 76 5.68 -21.60 27.08
N ASN A 77 5.69 -22.05 28.33
CA ASN A 77 6.03 -21.24 29.50
C ASN A 77 7.54 -20.88 29.59
N GLN A 78 8.35 -21.26 28.60
CA GLN A 78 9.78 -20.94 28.47
C GLN A 78 10.04 -20.07 27.23
N ASP A 79 9.00 -19.50 26.63
CA ASP A 79 9.08 -18.70 25.40
C ASP A 79 9.64 -19.49 24.21
N VAL A 80 9.40 -20.81 24.17
CA VAL A 80 9.75 -21.68 23.03
C VAL A 80 8.51 -21.94 22.19
N CYS A 81 8.65 -21.75 20.88
CA CYS A 81 7.60 -22.08 19.92
C CYS A 81 7.45 -23.61 19.81
N LEU A 82 6.28 -24.11 20.20
CA LEU A 82 5.86 -25.51 20.08
C LEU A 82 5.46 -25.87 18.64
N GLY A 83 5.19 -24.86 17.81
CA GLY A 83 4.79 -25.02 16.42
C GLY A 83 3.27 -25.17 16.26
N SER A 84 2.84 -25.40 15.02
CA SER A 84 1.41 -25.41 14.67
C SER A 84 0.63 -26.60 15.21
N ASN A 85 1.31 -27.67 15.66
CA ASN A 85 0.63 -28.88 16.15
C ASN A 85 -0.06 -28.66 17.50
N ASP A 86 0.39 -27.65 18.26
CA ASP A 86 -0.13 -27.29 19.57
C ASP A 86 -1.10 -26.10 19.51
N MET A 87 -1.46 -25.65 18.30
CA MET A 87 -2.45 -24.59 18.07
C MET A 87 -3.85 -25.16 17.78
N ASP A 88 -4.89 -24.41 18.15
CA ASP A 88 -6.27 -24.70 17.73
C ASP A 88 -6.36 -24.75 16.19
N PRO A 89 -6.89 -25.85 15.59
CA PRO A 89 -7.08 -25.94 14.15
C PRO A 89 -7.80 -24.75 13.51
N ALA A 90 -8.76 -24.13 14.21
CA ALA A 90 -9.46 -22.94 13.73
C ALA A 90 -8.51 -21.73 13.60
N HIS A 91 -7.56 -21.56 14.52
CA HIS A 91 -6.53 -20.52 14.43
C HIS A 91 -5.55 -20.80 13.29
N ILE A 92 -5.22 -22.07 13.02
CA ILE A 92 -4.35 -22.45 11.90
C ILE A 92 -5.00 -22.08 10.56
N GLU A 93 -6.28 -22.41 10.39
CA GLU A 93 -7.04 -22.06 9.17
C GLU A 93 -7.17 -20.54 9.02
N SER A 94 -7.55 -19.85 10.10
CA SER A 94 -7.62 -18.39 10.13
C SER A 94 -6.28 -17.73 9.76
N ASN A 95 -5.16 -18.23 10.29
CA ASN A 95 -3.82 -17.75 9.97
C ASN A 95 -3.49 -17.91 8.48
N LYS A 96 -3.88 -19.03 7.85
CA LYS A 96 -3.67 -19.23 6.40
C LYS A 96 -4.42 -18.16 5.60
N ASN A 97 -5.67 -17.89 5.95
CA ASN A 97 -6.49 -16.89 5.27
C ASN A 97 -5.88 -15.48 5.37
N PHE A 98 -5.46 -15.09 6.58
CA PHE A 98 -4.85 -13.80 6.84
C PHE A 98 -3.47 -13.64 6.17
N LEU A 99 -2.63 -14.68 6.20
CA LEU A 99 -1.35 -14.68 5.49
C LEU A 99 -1.55 -14.58 3.97
N SER A 100 -2.54 -15.27 3.42
CA SER A 100 -2.87 -15.20 1.99
C SER A 100 -3.34 -13.80 1.59
N TYR A 101 -4.19 -13.18 2.41
CA TYR A 101 -4.63 -11.80 2.21
C TYR A 101 -3.46 -10.80 2.23
N ILE A 102 -2.57 -10.87 3.24
CA ILE A 102 -1.38 -9.99 3.30
C ILE A 102 -0.49 -10.19 2.08
N ARG A 103 -0.21 -11.45 1.71
CA ARG A 103 0.62 -11.77 0.54
C ARG A 103 0.02 -11.22 -0.73
N SER A 104 -1.27 -11.42 -0.97
CA SER A 104 -1.91 -10.91 -2.18
C SER A 104 -1.91 -9.38 -2.25
N ASN A 105 -2.07 -8.66 -1.13
CA ASN A 105 -2.01 -7.19 -1.14
C ASN A 105 -0.61 -6.63 -1.40
N ARG A 106 0.45 -7.37 -1.05
CA ARG A 106 1.85 -6.89 -1.02
C ARG A 106 2.75 -7.54 -2.07
N SER A 107 2.23 -8.49 -2.84
CA SER A 107 3.04 -9.15 -3.87
C SER A 107 3.02 -8.29 -5.13
N LEU A 108 4.22 -8.02 -5.64
CA LEU A 108 4.37 -7.47 -6.97
C LEU A 108 3.90 -8.51 -7.98
N HIS A 109 2.98 -8.13 -8.86
CA HIS A 109 2.51 -9.06 -9.89
C HIS A 109 3.59 -9.24 -10.96
N GLU A 110 3.61 -10.41 -11.60
CA GLU A 110 4.59 -10.68 -12.65
C GLU A 110 4.35 -9.76 -13.85
N CYS A 111 5.31 -8.88 -14.11
CA CYS A 111 5.33 -8.04 -15.30
C CYS A 111 6.29 -8.63 -16.34
N LYS A 112 5.77 -9.07 -17.49
CA LYS A 112 6.58 -9.61 -18.60
C LYS A 112 7.04 -8.54 -19.60
N LEU A 113 6.88 -7.26 -19.26
CA LEU A 113 7.33 -6.19 -20.12
C LEU A 113 8.85 -6.24 -20.32
N PRO A 114 9.34 -5.93 -21.53
CA PRO A 114 10.76 -5.77 -21.74
C PRO A 114 11.33 -4.65 -20.85
N TYR A 115 12.48 -4.89 -20.23
CA TYR A 115 13.13 -3.93 -19.32
C TYR A 115 13.48 -2.58 -19.96
N TYR A 116 13.54 -2.53 -21.29
CA TYR A 116 13.83 -1.33 -22.08
C TYR A 116 12.58 -0.60 -22.57
N ALA A 117 11.38 -1.12 -22.28
CA ALA A 117 10.13 -0.46 -22.66
C ALA A 117 10.00 0.85 -21.89
N LYS A 118 9.92 1.97 -22.63
CA LYS A 118 9.73 3.29 -22.03
C LYS A 118 8.25 3.63 -21.95
N VAL A 119 7.88 4.46 -20.98
CA VAL A 119 6.49 4.89 -20.74
C VAL A 119 5.82 5.40 -22.03
N ASN A 120 6.55 6.19 -22.83
CA ASN A 120 6.03 6.79 -24.07
C ASN A 120 5.82 5.79 -25.21
N ASP A 121 6.40 4.60 -25.12
CA ASP A 121 6.32 3.54 -26.14
C ASP A 121 5.21 2.52 -25.82
N LEU A 122 4.52 2.68 -24.68
CA LEU A 122 3.47 1.80 -24.21
C LEU A 122 2.10 2.36 -24.56
N TYR A 123 1.23 1.49 -25.08
CA TYR A 123 -0.16 1.85 -25.35
C TYR A 123 -1.12 0.96 -24.55
N PHE A 124 -1.97 1.57 -23.73
CA PHE A 124 -3.01 0.84 -23.00
C PHE A 124 -4.20 0.57 -23.92
N GLU A 125 -4.50 -0.71 -24.12
CA GLU A 125 -5.60 -1.15 -24.99
C GLU A 125 -6.89 -1.29 -24.21
N ASP A 126 -6.85 -2.02 -23.10
CA ASP A 126 -8.00 -2.37 -22.27
C ASP A 126 -7.63 -2.34 -20.78
N ALA A 127 -8.63 -2.11 -19.95
CA ALA A 127 -8.51 -2.13 -18.50
C ALA A 127 -9.86 -2.54 -17.87
N ILE A 128 -9.85 -3.66 -17.14
CA ILE A 128 -11.05 -4.22 -16.50
C ILE A 128 -10.79 -4.49 -15.02
N ILE A 129 -11.85 -4.37 -14.21
CA ILE A 129 -11.77 -4.81 -12.82
C ILE A 129 -11.93 -6.32 -12.73
N HIS A 130 -11.05 -6.91 -11.94
CA HIS A 130 -11.17 -8.25 -11.44
C HIS A 130 -11.45 -8.18 -9.94
N ASP A 131 -12.58 -8.77 -9.53
CA ASP A 131 -12.98 -8.83 -8.13
C ASP A 131 -12.07 -9.76 -7.31
N MET A 132 -12.12 -9.61 -5.99
CA MET A 132 -11.42 -10.51 -5.07
C MET A 132 -11.91 -11.96 -5.25
N GLU A 133 -10.97 -12.89 -5.36
CA GLU A 133 -11.25 -14.32 -5.45
C GLU A 133 -11.00 -15.00 -4.10
N VAL A 134 -12.00 -15.76 -3.63
CA VAL A 134 -11.94 -16.55 -2.40
C VAL A 134 -12.27 -18.00 -2.74
N ALA A 135 -11.41 -18.94 -2.36
CA ALA A 135 -11.69 -20.37 -2.41
C ALA A 135 -11.35 -21.03 -1.08
N ASP A 136 -12.19 -21.98 -0.67
CA ASP A 136 -12.01 -22.74 0.58
C ASP A 136 -11.79 -21.84 1.81
N GLY A 137 -12.46 -20.69 1.85
CA GLY A 137 -12.34 -19.69 2.92
C GLY A 137 -11.06 -18.83 2.86
N SER A 138 -10.13 -19.11 1.95
CA SER A 138 -8.89 -18.36 1.75
C SER A 138 -8.99 -17.36 0.60
N VAL A 139 -8.46 -16.16 0.80
CA VAL A 139 -8.27 -15.18 -0.27
C VAL A 139 -7.20 -15.72 -1.22
N ILE A 140 -7.58 -16.06 -2.45
CA ILE A 140 -6.63 -16.47 -3.50
C ILE A 140 -5.99 -15.22 -4.10
N CYS A 141 -6.82 -14.23 -4.41
CA CYS A 141 -6.43 -13.00 -5.08
C CYS A 141 -7.26 -11.84 -4.55
N THR A 142 -6.62 -10.73 -4.23
CA THR A 142 -7.29 -9.46 -3.95
C THR A 142 -7.77 -8.85 -5.26
N SER A 143 -8.63 -7.82 -5.19
CA SER A 143 -9.10 -7.17 -6.42
C SER A 143 -7.93 -6.58 -7.21
N LEU A 144 -8.02 -6.61 -8.53
CA LEU A 144 -6.99 -6.11 -9.46
C LEU A 144 -7.64 -5.28 -10.57
N ILE A 145 -6.90 -4.32 -11.10
CA ILE A 145 -7.16 -3.76 -12.43
C ILE A 145 -6.30 -4.56 -13.42
N LYS A 146 -6.93 -5.38 -14.25
CA LYS A 146 -6.25 -6.14 -15.31
C LYS A 146 -6.20 -5.30 -16.56
N CYS A 147 -5.00 -5.00 -17.02
CA CYS A 147 -4.73 -4.14 -18.16
C CYS A 147 -4.06 -4.96 -19.26
N THR A 148 -4.45 -4.71 -20.52
CA THR A 148 -3.69 -5.17 -21.68
C THR A 148 -3.00 -3.96 -22.30
N ILE A 149 -1.69 -4.08 -22.50
CA ILE A 149 -0.86 -3.04 -23.10
C ILE A 149 -0.13 -3.58 -24.34
N SER A 150 0.11 -2.72 -25.31
CA SER A 150 0.96 -3.03 -26.46
C SER A 150 2.28 -2.27 -26.46
N HIS A 151 3.33 -2.97 -26.89
CA HIS A 151 4.67 -2.43 -27.09
C HIS A 151 5.33 -3.15 -28.27
N SER A 152 5.73 -2.40 -29.30
CA SER A 152 6.38 -2.92 -30.52
C SER A 152 5.66 -4.17 -31.09
N GLU A 153 4.36 -4.03 -31.39
CA GLU A 153 3.47 -5.08 -31.94
C GLU A 153 3.14 -6.26 -31.02
N ASN A 154 3.77 -6.36 -29.84
CA ASN A 154 3.47 -7.39 -28.85
C ASN A 154 2.46 -6.88 -27.82
N LYS A 155 1.63 -7.79 -27.30
CA LYS A 155 0.71 -7.51 -26.21
C LYS A 155 1.21 -8.12 -24.91
N TYR A 156 0.99 -7.41 -23.82
CA TYR A 156 1.37 -7.81 -22.47
C TYR A 156 0.20 -7.55 -21.53
N ASP A 157 -0.01 -8.48 -20.62
CA ASP A 157 -0.98 -8.32 -19.54
C ASP A 157 -0.26 -7.77 -18.31
N LEU A 158 -0.93 -6.84 -17.63
CA LEU A 158 -0.48 -6.22 -16.39
C LEU A 158 -1.59 -6.27 -15.36
N ASP A 159 -1.24 -6.72 -14.17
CA ASP A 159 -2.12 -6.67 -13.02
C ASP A 159 -1.69 -5.51 -12.12
N LEU A 160 -2.65 -4.64 -11.80
CA LEU A 160 -2.48 -3.49 -10.91
C LEU A 160 -3.31 -3.72 -9.64
N GLY A 161 -2.63 -4.12 -8.58
CA GLY A 161 -3.17 -4.28 -7.24
C GLY A 161 -2.79 -3.12 -6.32
N VAL A 162 -2.90 -3.36 -5.01
CA VAL A 162 -2.62 -2.35 -4.00
C VAL A 162 -1.16 -1.90 -4.02
N LEU A 163 -0.20 -2.82 -4.22
CA LEU A 163 1.22 -2.47 -4.26
C LEU A 163 1.53 -1.49 -5.40
N GLU A 164 0.98 -1.72 -6.59
CA GLU A 164 1.22 -0.84 -7.74
C GLU A 164 0.66 0.57 -7.51
N ILE A 165 -0.46 0.68 -6.78
CA ILE A 165 -1.04 1.96 -6.34
C ILE A 165 -0.12 2.66 -5.34
N LEU A 166 0.35 1.93 -4.33
CA LEU A 166 1.26 2.47 -3.30
C LEU A 166 2.55 2.99 -3.92
N GLU A 167 3.21 2.20 -4.77
CA GLU A 167 4.47 2.57 -5.42
C GLU A 167 4.29 3.72 -6.41
N SER A 168 3.21 3.73 -7.20
CA SER A 168 2.93 4.84 -8.12
C SER A 168 2.67 6.15 -7.36
N ALA A 169 1.90 6.10 -6.27
CA ALA A 169 1.61 7.28 -5.44
C ALA A 169 2.88 7.80 -4.75
N ALA A 170 3.66 6.91 -4.14
CA ALA A 170 4.92 7.27 -3.47
C ALA A 170 5.90 7.90 -4.45
N PHE A 171 6.07 7.32 -5.64
CA PHE A 171 7.00 7.81 -6.64
C PHE A 171 6.57 9.16 -7.25
N MET A 172 5.28 9.35 -7.54
CA MET A 172 4.78 10.63 -8.04
C MET A 172 4.94 11.75 -7.00
N LEU A 173 4.73 11.43 -5.71
CA LEU A 173 4.95 12.35 -4.60
C LEU A 173 6.45 12.64 -4.38
N GLU A 174 7.33 11.63 -4.51
CA GLU A 174 8.79 11.80 -4.53
C GLU A 174 9.21 12.77 -5.63
N CYS A 175 8.78 12.52 -6.87
CA CYS A 175 9.10 13.38 -8.02
C CYS A 175 8.70 14.84 -7.75
N ARG A 176 7.48 15.04 -7.23
CA ARG A 176 6.99 16.36 -6.86
C ARG A 176 7.84 17.03 -5.78
N CYS A 177 8.22 16.27 -4.75
CA CYS A 177 9.06 16.76 -3.66
C CYS A 177 10.44 17.20 -4.16
N ILE A 178 11.10 16.37 -4.96
CA ILE A 178 12.42 16.67 -5.55
C ILE A 178 12.33 17.94 -6.42
N ASN A 179 11.31 18.03 -7.27
CA ASN A 179 11.07 19.20 -8.12
C ASN A 179 10.85 20.48 -7.30
N ALA A 180 10.08 20.41 -6.20
CA ALA A 180 9.86 21.54 -5.31
C ALA A 180 11.15 22.04 -4.63
N MET A 181 12.15 21.17 -4.50
CA MET A 181 13.49 21.48 -3.99
C MET A 181 14.48 21.88 -5.10
N ASN A 182 14.02 22.07 -6.34
CA ASN A 182 14.84 22.33 -7.53
C ASN A 182 15.85 21.20 -7.87
N GLY A 183 15.54 19.96 -7.48
CA GLY A 183 16.28 18.77 -7.90
C GLY A 183 15.79 18.18 -9.22
N SER A 184 16.36 17.05 -9.60
CA SER A 184 15.96 16.28 -10.79
C SER A 184 15.61 14.84 -10.39
N PRO A 185 14.33 14.44 -10.41
CA PRO A 185 13.92 13.07 -10.11
C PRO A 185 14.66 12.06 -10.97
N GLN A 186 15.02 10.92 -10.39
CA GLN A 186 15.67 9.83 -11.14
C GLN A 186 14.64 9.10 -12.01
N GLU A 187 15.11 8.58 -13.15
CA GLU A 187 14.27 7.77 -14.03
C GLU A 187 13.96 6.42 -13.36
N ALA A 188 12.67 6.08 -13.28
CA ALA A 188 12.17 4.84 -12.72
C ALA A 188 11.64 3.91 -13.83
N PRO A 189 11.63 2.59 -13.61
CA PRO A 189 11.04 1.66 -14.57
C PRO A 189 9.53 1.90 -14.64
N PHE A 190 8.92 1.59 -15.80
CA PHE A 190 7.48 1.78 -15.96
C PHE A 190 6.67 1.03 -14.90
N TYR A 191 6.99 -0.24 -14.66
CA TYR A 191 6.32 -1.07 -13.66
C TYR A 191 7.15 -1.16 -12.38
N PRO A 192 6.57 -0.91 -11.19
CA PRO A 192 5.18 -0.50 -10.92
C PRO A 192 4.94 1.03 -11.00
N TYR A 193 5.99 1.86 -10.99
CA TYR A 193 5.93 3.30 -10.63
C TYR A 193 5.14 4.23 -11.56
N HIS A 194 5.05 3.92 -12.84
CA HIS A 194 4.34 4.73 -13.84
C HIS A 194 3.04 4.09 -14.31
N THR A 195 2.64 2.95 -13.72
CA THR A 195 1.52 2.14 -14.21
C THR A 195 0.18 2.86 -14.08
N ILE A 196 -0.10 3.48 -12.92
CA ILE A 196 -1.37 4.19 -12.71
C ILE A 196 -1.44 5.45 -13.58
N LYS A 197 -0.32 6.15 -13.76
CA LYS A 197 -0.25 7.30 -14.69
C LYS A 197 -0.51 6.87 -16.13
N GLY A 198 0.06 5.74 -16.56
CA GLY A 198 -0.21 5.15 -17.87
C GLY A 198 -1.66 4.75 -18.06
N LEU A 199 -2.27 4.11 -17.05
CA LEU A 199 -3.69 3.79 -17.04
C LEU A 199 -4.55 5.05 -17.17
N ALA A 200 -4.31 6.07 -16.33
CA ALA A 200 -5.06 7.31 -16.33
C ALA A 200 -4.99 8.04 -17.67
N ALA A 201 -3.81 8.07 -18.32
CA ALA A 201 -3.66 8.66 -19.66
C ALA A 201 -4.58 8.02 -20.71
N LYS A 202 -4.97 6.76 -20.52
CA LYS A 202 -5.91 6.05 -21.40
C LYS A 202 -7.37 6.30 -21.04
N ILE A 203 -7.74 6.13 -19.78
CA ILE A 203 -9.15 6.14 -19.35
C ILE A 203 -9.67 7.53 -18.97
N ALA A 204 -8.76 8.45 -18.66
CA ALA A 204 -9.05 9.78 -18.14
C ALA A 204 -7.98 10.80 -18.60
N PRO A 205 -7.84 11.05 -19.91
CA PRO A 205 -6.77 11.86 -20.47
C PRO A 205 -6.81 13.33 -20.05
N SER A 206 -7.91 13.80 -19.44
CA SER A 206 -8.02 15.19 -18.95
C SER A 206 -7.46 15.39 -17.53
N LEU A 207 -7.12 14.31 -16.82
CA LEU A 207 -6.56 14.39 -15.47
C LEU A 207 -5.09 14.77 -15.52
N ASN A 208 -4.71 15.70 -14.64
CA ASN A 208 -3.31 16.03 -14.43
C ASN A 208 -2.69 15.12 -13.35
N ASP A 209 -1.38 15.25 -13.12
CA ASP A 209 -0.67 14.44 -12.11
C ASP A 209 -1.24 14.61 -10.70
N GLU A 210 -1.73 15.80 -10.32
CA GLU A 210 -2.34 16.04 -9.01
C GLU A 210 -3.68 15.31 -8.85
N ASP A 211 -4.52 15.31 -9.89
CA ASP A 211 -5.78 14.57 -9.90
C ASP A 211 -5.52 13.07 -9.73
N ILE A 212 -4.52 12.54 -10.43
CA ILE A 212 -4.14 11.12 -10.39
C ILE A 212 -3.62 10.74 -9.00
N ILE A 213 -2.73 11.55 -8.41
CA ILE A 213 -2.25 11.36 -7.04
C ILE A 213 -3.42 11.35 -6.06
N CYS A 214 -4.33 12.33 -6.16
CA CYS A 214 -5.48 12.41 -5.27
C CYS A 214 -6.42 11.20 -5.43
N CYS A 215 -6.62 10.68 -6.65
CA CYS A 215 -7.39 9.45 -6.87
C CYS A 215 -6.75 8.23 -6.20
N MET A 216 -5.42 8.07 -6.30
CA MET A 216 -4.69 7.00 -5.62
C MET A 216 -4.79 7.11 -4.11
N LEU A 217 -4.56 8.30 -3.54
CA LEU A 217 -4.65 8.49 -2.09
C LEU A 217 -6.07 8.29 -1.56
N ALA A 218 -7.08 8.74 -2.31
CA ALA A 218 -8.48 8.53 -1.97
C ALA A 218 -8.87 7.05 -2.03
N SER A 219 -8.34 6.28 -3.00
CA SER A 219 -8.67 4.86 -3.11
C SER A 219 -8.11 4.01 -1.96
N LEU A 220 -6.98 4.42 -1.36
CA LEU A 220 -6.42 3.76 -0.18
C LEU A 220 -7.30 3.89 1.07
N GLN A 221 -8.29 4.80 1.07
CA GLN A 221 -9.29 4.92 2.14
C GLN A 221 -10.43 3.89 2.03
N SER A 222 -10.20 2.82 1.24
CA SER A 222 -11.08 1.68 1.06
C SER A 222 -10.37 0.36 1.35
N ASN A 223 -11.14 -0.67 1.71
CA ASN A 223 -10.69 -2.06 1.76
C ASN A 223 -10.56 -2.72 0.37
N ASN A 224 -10.99 -2.03 -0.70
CA ASN A 224 -10.77 -2.43 -2.08
C ASN A 224 -10.22 -1.24 -2.91
N PRO A 225 -8.93 -0.88 -2.75
CA PRO A 225 -8.35 0.25 -3.46
C PRO A 225 -8.39 0.14 -4.99
N PRO A 226 -8.12 -1.02 -5.64
CA PRO A 226 -8.14 -1.13 -7.10
C PRO A 226 -9.49 -0.78 -7.73
N GLN A 227 -10.58 -1.34 -7.20
CA GLN A 227 -11.93 -1.03 -7.68
C GLN A 227 -12.30 0.44 -7.46
N VAL A 228 -11.97 1.00 -6.29
CA VAL A 228 -12.26 2.41 -5.98
C VAL A 228 -11.44 3.33 -6.87
N LEU A 229 -10.16 3.06 -7.08
CA LEU A 229 -9.29 3.85 -7.94
C LEU A 229 -9.84 3.94 -9.36
N PHE A 230 -10.19 2.79 -9.95
CA PHE A 230 -10.73 2.73 -11.31
C PHE A 230 -12.01 3.58 -11.45
N ASN A 231 -12.91 3.49 -10.46
CA ASN A 231 -14.13 4.28 -10.42
C ASN A 231 -13.85 5.78 -10.25
N LEU A 232 -12.92 6.15 -9.38
CA LEU A 232 -12.54 7.54 -9.11
C LEU A 232 -11.92 8.21 -10.34
N ILE A 233 -11.01 7.52 -11.03
CA ILE A 233 -10.38 8.03 -12.25
C ILE A 233 -11.44 8.28 -13.32
N HIS A 234 -12.32 7.31 -13.59
CA HIS A 234 -13.43 7.48 -14.54
C HIS A 234 -14.37 8.62 -14.14
N LYS A 235 -14.68 8.73 -12.84
CA LYS A 235 -15.59 9.75 -12.36
C LYS A 235 -14.99 11.14 -12.49
N CYS A 236 -13.71 11.31 -12.17
CA CYS A 236 -13.02 12.60 -12.29
C CYS A 236 -12.86 13.07 -13.73
N GLU A 237 -12.74 12.15 -14.71
CA GLU A 237 -12.72 12.50 -16.14
C GLU A 237 -14.02 13.20 -16.57
N LEU A 238 -15.14 12.77 -16.00
CA LEU A 238 -16.47 13.33 -16.29
C LEU A 238 -16.74 14.67 -15.56
N LEU A 239 -15.85 15.08 -14.66
CA LEU A 239 -15.99 16.30 -13.87
C LEU A 239 -15.11 17.42 -14.44
N HIS A 240 -15.60 18.66 -14.29
CA HIS A 240 -14.78 19.85 -14.47
C HIS A 240 -13.63 19.85 -13.45
N SER A 241 -12.47 20.37 -13.87
CA SER A 241 -11.22 20.31 -13.10
C SER A 241 -11.31 20.97 -11.73
N ASP A 242 -12.08 22.05 -11.59
CA ASP A 242 -12.35 22.77 -10.35
C ASP A 242 -13.21 21.98 -9.35
N CYS A 243 -13.97 21.00 -9.81
CA CYS A 243 -14.85 20.18 -8.97
C CYS A 243 -14.21 18.86 -8.49
N ARG A 244 -13.09 18.44 -9.09
CA ARG A 244 -12.49 17.11 -8.84
C ARG A 244 -12.06 16.91 -7.40
N TYR A 245 -11.32 17.87 -6.85
CA TYR A 245 -10.79 17.77 -5.48
C TYR A 245 -11.91 17.69 -4.43
N GLU A 246 -12.93 18.55 -4.54
CA GLU A 246 -14.07 18.53 -3.62
C GLU A 246 -14.82 17.20 -3.70
N HIS A 247 -15.01 16.67 -4.91
CA HIS A 247 -15.62 15.36 -5.11
C HIS A 247 -14.82 14.24 -4.45
N LEU A 248 -13.49 14.22 -4.62
CA LEU A 248 -12.61 13.23 -4.00
C LEU A 248 -12.66 13.30 -2.46
N VAL A 249 -12.65 14.51 -1.89
CA VAL A 249 -12.80 14.70 -0.43
C VAL A 249 -14.15 14.18 0.06
N ALA A 250 -15.23 14.42 -0.68
CA ALA A 250 -16.56 13.91 -0.34
C ALA A 250 -16.60 12.38 -0.38
N GLU A 251 -15.98 11.76 -1.38
CA GLU A 251 -15.95 10.30 -1.49
C GLU A 251 -15.11 9.67 -0.37
N VAL A 252 -13.97 10.27 0.00
CA VAL A 252 -13.17 9.81 1.16
C VAL A 252 -14.00 9.87 2.44
N LYS A 253 -14.70 10.98 2.71
CA LYS A 253 -15.55 11.10 3.90
C LYS A 253 -16.66 10.06 3.94
N LYS A 254 -17.25 9.76 2.78
CA LYS A 254 -18.26 8.71 2.64
C LYS A 254 -17.68 7.32 2.89
N GLN A 255 -16.52 7.00 2.32
CA GLN A 255 -15.85 5.72 2.56
C GLN A 255 -15.50 5.52 4.04
N LEU A 256 -15.02 6.57 4.70
CA LEU A 256 -14.73 6.52 6.14
C LEU A 256 -16.00 6.30 6.97
N SER A 257 -17.10 6.99 6.65
CA SER A 257 -18.35 6.83 7.40
C SER A 257 -19.01 5.47 7.17
N GLU A 258 -18.93 4.92 5.97
CA GLU A 258 -19.42 3.57 5.65
C GLU A 258 -18.63 2.48 6.39
N GLN A 259 -17.37 2.75 6.73
CA GLN A 259 -16.47 1.79 7.39
C GLN A 259 -16.33 1.99 8.90
N ASP A 260 -16.87 3.08 9.44
CA ASP A 260 -16.76 3.47 10.86
C ASP A 260 -17.12 2.32 11.83
N ARG A 261 -18.23 1.63 11.52
CA ARG A 261 -18.67 0.47 12.30
C ARG A 261 -17.67 -0.69 12.23
N THR A 262 -17.21 -1.04 11.03
CA THR A 262 -16.26 -2.14 10.82
C THR A 262 -14.92 -1.86 11.49
N ILE A 263 -14.45 -0.60 11.44
CA ILE A 263 -13.24 -0.14 12.12
C ILE A 263 -13.40 -0.31 13.63
N SER A 264 -14.52 0.18 14.19
CA SER A 264 -14.83 0.07 15.61
C SER A 264 -14.93 -1.39 16.08
N GLU A 265 -15.58 -2.25 15.30
CA GLU A 265 -15.69 -3.69 15.58
C GLU A 265 -14.32 -4.37 15.56
N SER A 266 -13.47 -4.04 14.58
CA SER A 266 -12.11 -4.58 14.47
C SER A 266 -11.21 -4.14 15.63
N LEU A 267 -11.28 -2.87 16.03
CA LEU A 267 -10.55 -2.35 17.20
C LEU A 267 -10.96 -3.11 18.47
N ASN A 268 -12.27 -3.25 18.70
CA ASN A 268 -12.80 -3.97 19.86
C ASN A 268 -12.38 -5.44 19.87
N GLN A 269 -12.37 -6.10 18.71
CA GLN A 269 -11.89 -7.47 18.57
C GLN A 269 -10.43 -7.59 19.00
N ILE A 270 -9.55 -6.71 18.51
CA ILE A 270 -8.12 -6.75 18.87
C ILE A 270 -7.92 -6.51 20.37
N ILE A 271 -8.66 -5.56 20.97
CA ILE A 271 -8.61 -5.30 22.42
C ILE A 271 -8.95 -6.57 23.21
N GLN A 272 -10.00 -7.28 22.80
CA GLN A 272 -10.43 -8.51 23.46
C GLN A 272 -9.44 -9.67 23.29
N MET A 273 -8.74 -9.73 22.15
CA MET A 273 -7.74 -10.77 21.85
C MET A 273 -6.44 -10.62 22.66
N ILE A 274 -6.20 -9.47 23.27
CA ILE A 274 -4.98 -9.16 24.02
C ILE A 274 -5.33 -8.93 25.51
N PRO A 275 -5.79 -9.98 26.22
CA PRO A 275 -6.23 -9.85 27.60
C PRO A 275 -5.07 -9.74 28.60
N VAL A 276 -3.83 -10.02 28.18
CA VAL A 276 -2.67 -10.16 29.07
C VAL A 276 -1.97 -8.82 29.28
N ASP A 277 -1.66 -8.49 30.53
CA ASP A 277 -0.78 -7.37 30.90
C ASP A 277 0.68 -7.77 30.70
N GLU A 278 1.07 -7.91 29.45
CA GLU A 278 2.45 -8.14 29.00
C GLU A 278 2.97 -6.92 28.23
N PRO A 279 4.30 -6.73 28.09
CA PRO A 279 4.85 -5.53 27.45
C PRO A 279 4.26 -5.21 26.07
N MET A 280 4.12 -6.22 25.20
CA MET A 280 3.52 -6.04 23.87
C MET A 280 2.02 -5.78 23.94
N GLY A 281 1.31 -6.50 24.82
CA GLY A 281 -0.12 -6.28 25.01
C GLY A 281 -0.44 -4.88 25.52
N ASN A 282 0.40 -4.35 26.42
CA ASN A 282 0.33 -2.97 26.88
C ASN A 282 0.61 -1.97 25.75
N PHE A 283 1.60 -2.23 24.90
CA PHE A 283 1.89 -1.39 23.73
C PHE A 283 0.71 -1.33 22.75
N ILE A 284 0.10 -2.49 22.45
CA ILE A 284 -1.06 -2.56 21.55
C ILE A 284 -2.25 -1.84 22.19
N LYS A 285 -2.59 -2.10 23.46
CA LYS A 285 -3.65 -1.37 24.19
C LYS A 285 -3.44 0.15 24.16
N LEU A 286 -2.20 0.62 24.40
CA LEU A 286 -1.86 2.05 24.31
C LEU A 286 -2.08 2.62 22.92
N THR A 287 -1.69 1.87 21.88
CA THR A 287 -1.86 2.28 20.48
C THR A 287 -3.35 2.36 20.11
N LEU A 288 -4.14 1.34 20.45
CA LEU A 288 -5.59 1.32 20.17
C LEU A 288 -6.34 2.43 20.91
N ASN A 289 -5.97 2.72 22.16
CA ASN A 289 -6.53 3.85 22.90
C ASN A 289 -6.22 5.19 22.24
N ARG A 290 -5.04 5.35 21.61
CA ARG A 290 -4.71 6.58 20.88
C ARG A 290 -5.46 6.71 19.55
N ILE A 291 -5.81 5.59 18.91
CA ILE A 291 -6.60 5.58 17.68
C ILE A 291 -8.08 5.84 17.96
N SER A 292 -8.58 5.40 19.12
CA SER A 292 -10.00 5.50 19.50
C SER A 292 -10.39 6.85 20.13
N ASN A 293 -9.41 7.69 20.46
CA ASN A 293 -9.60 9.05 21.03
C ASN A 293 -9.34 10.12 19.97
#